data_AF-A0A940DI56-F1
#
_entry.id   AF-A0A940DI56-F1
#
_cell.length_a   1.000
_cell.length_b   1.000
_cell.length_c   1.000
_cell.angle_alpha   90.00
_cell.angle_beta   90.00
_cell.angle_gamma   90.00
#
_symmetry.space_group_name_H-M   'P 1'
#
loop_
_entity.id
_entity.type
_entity.pdbx_description
1 polymer ?
#
loop_
_entity_poly.entity_id
_entity_poly.type
_entity_poly.pdbx_seq_one_letter_code
_entity_poly.pdbx_strand_id
1 'polypeptide(L)'
;DYVNSNYSRAFISGIEKKGNGTYEIELSNGVDLLFDKDFNLIGTDNGDYDDDRRIPFEELPSKAQETLSAHFNVDEIISIEKETDDWEITYEVELRKDISITFDADGQWIEIDCNRTNPVPASLVPEKIMAYVTDNHSGNDVTKIELTDRGYYEVELSNGLELIFDRDFNFIRIDR
;
A
#
# COMPACT_ATOMS: atom_id res chain seq x y z
N ASP A 1 20.08 17.48 -3.91
CA ASP A 1 20.94 16.30 -3.71
C ASP A 1 20.34 15.28 -2.77
N TYR A 2 20.02 15.64 -1.51
CA TYR A 2 19.43 14.69 -0.54
C TYR A 2 18.11 14.07 -1.01
N VAL A 3 17.12 14.91 -1.39
CA VAL A 3 15.80 14.46 -1.85
C VAL A 3 15.94 13.47 -3.01
N ASN A 4 16.64 13.85 -4.09
CA ASN A 4 16.82 12.98 -5.26
C ASN A 4 17.50 11.64 -4.94
N SER A 5 18.34 11.57 -3.90
CA SER A 5 19.07 10.34 -3.55
C SER A 5 18.26 9.38 -2.69
N ASN A 6 17.32 9.90 -1.89
CA ASN A 6 16.57 9.12 -0.89
C ASN A 6 15.07 9.01 -1.20
N TYR A 7 14.54 9.93 -2.01
CA TYR A 7 13.16 10.01 -2.44
C TYR A 7 13.14 10.13 -3.96
N SER A 8 13.70 9.13 -4.63
CA SER A 8 13.98 9.17 -6.07
C SER A 8 12.73 9.38 -6.94
N ARG A 9 11.55 9.03 -6.39
CA ARG A 9 10.22 9.14 -6.99
C ARG A 9 9.41 10.36 -6.55
N ALA A 10 9.89 11.14 -5.58
CA ALA A 10 9.20 12.31 -5.09
C ALA A 10 9.81 13.60 -5.65
N PHE A 11 8.99 14.64 -5.79
CA PHE A 11 9.45 15.99 -6.06
C PHE A 11 9.09 16.92 -4.91
N ILE A 12 9.82 18.03 -4.77
CA ILE A 12 9.51 19.05 -3.78
C ILE A 12 8.21 19.74 -4.18
N SER A 13 7.16 19.61 -3.37
CA SER A 13 5.88 20.30 -3.53
C SER A 13 5.84 21.63 -2.77
N GLY A 14 6.56 21.72 -1.65
CA GLY A 14 6.59 22.90 -0.79
C GLY A 14 7.95 23.15 -0.13
N ILE A 15 8.27 24.42 0.11
CA ILE A 15 9.41 24.82 0.94
C ILE A 15 8.98 25.97 1.84
N GLU A 16 9.07 25.78 3.15
CA GLU A 16 8.81 26.83 4.14
C GLU A 16 10.05 27.09 5.00
N LYS A 17 10.46 28.36 5.11
CA LYS A 17 11.49 28.77 6.06
C LYS A 17 10.85 29.19 7.38
N LYS A 18 11.18 28.48 8.46
CA LYS A 18 10.65 28.75 9.80
C LYS A 18 11.40 29.89 10.49
N GLY A 19 10.78 30.49 11.51
CA GLY A 19 11.32 31.66 12.23
C GLY A 19 12.63 31.39 13.00
N ASN A 20 12.91 30.13 13.34
CA ASN A 20 14.17 29.68 13.95
C ASN A 20 15.31 29.47 12.92
N GLY A 21 15.04 29.65 11.62
CA GLY A 21 16.00 29.47 10.54
C GLY A 21 16.08 28.07 9.95
N THR A 22 15.26 27.12 10.40
CA THR A 22 15.12 25.80 9.75
C THR A 22 14.25 25.89 8.50
N TYR A 23 14.31 24.85 7.68
CA TYR A 23 13.51 24.70 6.46
C TYR A 23 12.67 23.43 6.57
N GLU A 24 11.37 23.56 6.35
CA GLU A 24 10.47 22.43 6.12
C GLU A 24 10.28 22.27 4.61
N ILE A 25 10.47 21.06 4.12
CA ILE A 25 10.36 20.71 2.70
C ILE A 25 9.32 19.62 2.57
N GLU A 26 8.17 19.97 2.01
CA GLU A 26 7.10 19.03 1.68
C GLU A 26 7.43 18.35 0.35
N LEU A 27 7.32 17.02 0.34
CA LEU A 27 7.48 16.20 -0.85
C LEU A 27 6.11 15.81 -1.42
N SER A 28 6.07 15.52 -2.71
CA SER A 28 4.85 15.16 -3.45
C SER A 28 4.15 13.89 -2.98
N ASN A 29 4.86 13.04 -2.24
CA ASN A 29 4.32 11.84 -1.59
C ASN A 29 3.87 12.12 -0.14
N GLY A 30 3.82 13.39 0.25
CA GLY A 30 3.36 13.85 1.55
C GLY A 30 4.33 13.62 2.71
N VAL A 31 5.61 13.33 2.42
CA VAL A 31 6.67 13.30 3.43
C VAL A 31 7.19 14.72 3.64
N ASP A 32 7.28 15.14 4.90
CA ASP A 32 7.89 16.42 5.27
C ASP A 32 9.31 16.21 5.80
N LEU A 33 10.25 16.99 5.28
CA LEU A 33 11.66 16.95 5.67
C LEU A 33 12.06 18.25 6.36
N LEU A 34 12.64 18.14 7.56
CA LEU A 34 13.15 19.28 8.31
C LEU A 34 14.67 19.38 8.15
N PHE A 35 15.14 20.51 7.62
CA PHE A 35 16.54 20.83 7.45
C PHE A 35 16.98 21.98 8.36
N ASP A 36 18.21 21.92 8.89
CA ASP A 36 18.81 23.05 9.58
C ASP A 36 19.19 24.18 8.60
N LYS A 37 19.69 25.29 9.15
CA LYS A 37 20.12 26.48 8.39
C LYS A 37 21.29 26.22 7.42
N ASP A 38 22.02 25.12 7.61
CA ASP A 38 23.16 24.70 6.81
C ASP A 38 22.76 23.58 5.82
N PHE A 39 21.44 23.33 5.68
CA PHE A 39 20.82 22.31 4.82
C PHE A 39 21.20 20.87 5.18
N ASN A 40 21.51 20.59 6.44
CA ASN A 40 21.59 19.22 6.94
C ASN A 40 20.20 18.75 7.37
N LEU A 41 19.85 17.51 7.05
CA LEU A 41 18.59 16.91 7.53
C LEU A 41 18.67 16.75 9.06
N ILE A 42 17.66 17.26 9.77
CA ILE A 42 17.54 17.17 11.23
C ILE A 42 16.28 16.45 11.70
N GLY A 43 15.35 16.15 10.80
CA GLY A 43 14.17 15.36 11.09
C GLY A 43 13.32 15.13 9.84
N THR A 44 12.38 14.22 9.95
CA THR A 44 11.23 14.11 9.04
C THR A 44 10.03 14.54 9.87
N ASP A 45 9.32 15.60 9.48
CA ASP A 45 8.16 16.10 10.23
C ASP A 45 6.94 15.22 9.89
N ASN A 46 6.99 13.95 10.26
CA ASN A 46 5.90 13.01 10.04
C ASN A 46 4.86 13.09 11.18
N GLY A 47 4.71 14.23 11.87
CA GLY A 47 3.83 14.37 13.03
C GLY A 47 4.24 13.43 14.18
N ASP A 48 4.97 13.94 15.16
CA ASP A 48 5.59 13.17 16.27
C ASP A 48 4.62 12.39 17.21
N TYR A 49 3.36 12.12 16.85
CA TYR A 49 2.36 11.48 17.72
C TYR A 49 1.35 10.53 17.08
N ASP A 50 1.34 10.30 15.77
CA ASP A 50 0.43 9.32 15.15
C ASP A 50 1.20 8.04 14.77
N ASP A 51 0.53 6.90 14.90
CA ASP A 51 1.06 5.55 14.64
C ASP A 51 1.47 5.35 13.17
N ASP A 52 1.08 6.29 12.30
CA ASP A 52 1.14 6.21 10.85
C ASP A 52 2.26 7.11 10.31
N ARG A 53 3.33 6.48 9.84
CA ARG A 53 4.52 7.16 9.31
C ARG A 53 4.58 7.05 7.80
N ARG A 54 4.52 8.19 7.10
CA ARG A 54 4.84 8.24 5.66
C ARG A 54 6.31 7.91 5.38
N ILE A 55 6.54 7.00 4.45
CA ILE A 55 7.89 6.52 4.09
C ILE A 55 8.13 6.55 2.57
N PRO A 56 9.40 6.60 2.13
CA PRO A 56 9.74 6.39 0.72
C PRO A 56 9.56 4.92 0.30
N PHE A 57 9.43 4.69 -1.01
CA PHE A 57 9.36 3.35 -1.61
C PHE A 57 10.56 2.47 -1.23
N GLU A 58 11.72 3.09 -1.12
CA GLU A 58 12.98 2.43 -0.76
C GLU A 58 12.98 1.89 0.69
N GLU A 59 12.09 2.35 1.56
CA GLU A 59 11.93 1.85 2.94
C GLU A 59 10.93 0.68 3.06
N LEU A 60 10.20 0.34 1.99
CA LEU A 60 9.36 -0.87 1.98
C LEU A 60 10.20 -2.16 2.08
N PRO A 61 9.67 -3.25 2.65
CA PRO A 61 10.33 -4.56 2.58
C PRO A 61 10.58 -4.98 1.12
N SER A 62 11.69 -5.67 0.85
CA SER A 62 12.07 -6.02 -0.53
C SER A 62 11.02 -6.82 -1.29
N LYS A 63 10.27 -7.70 -0.61
CA LYS A 63 9.17 -8.47 -1.23
C LYS A 63 8.00 -7.58 -1.67
N ALA A 64 7.69 -6.54 -0.90
CA ALA A 64 6.65 -5.57 -1.26
C ALA A 64 7.11 -4.76 -2.49
N GLN A 65 8.37 -4.31 -2.50
CA GLN A 65 8.96 -3.62 -3.66
C GLN A 65 8.91 -4.50 -4.94
N GLU A 66 9.25 -5.79 -4.83
CA GLU A 66 9.18 -6.75 -5.94
C GLU A 66 7.75 -6.94 -6.44
N THR A 67 6.80 -7.13 -5.52
CA THR A 67 5.36 -7.28 -5.85
C THR A 67 4.83 -6.06 -6.59
N LEU A 68 5.07 -4.85 -6.05
CA LEU A 68 4.64 -3.60 -6.65
C LEU A 68 5.27 -3.41 -8.03
N SER A 69 6.58 -3.64 -8.17
CA SER A 69 7.28 -3.46 -9.44
C SER A 69 6.86 -4.47 -10.52
N ALA A 70 6.44 -5.67 -10.12
CA ALA A 70 6.03 -6.72 -11.05
C ALA A 70 4.59 -6.57 -11.55
N HIS A 71 3.72 -5.99 -10.73
CA HIS A 71 2.26 -6.04 -10.97
C HIS A 71 1.58 -4.69 -11.08
N PHE A 72 2.21 -3.62 -10.58
CA PHE A 72 1.62 -2.28 -10.53
C PHE A 72 2.57 -1.24 -11.16
N ASN A 73 2.00 -0.11 -11.57
CA ASN A 73 2.81 1.00 -12.04
C ASN A 73 3.31 1.79 -10.83
N VAL A 74 4.57 1.58 -10.44
CA VAL A 74 5.18 2.25 -9.28
C VAL A 74 5.27 3.77 -9.42
N ASP A 75 5.15 4.32 -10.64
CA ASP A 75 5.06 5.77 -10.87
C ASP A 75 3.67 6.34 -10.53
N GLU A 76 2.66 5.47 -10.33
CA GLU A 76 1.31 5.85 -9.90
C GLU A 76 1.14 5.78 -8.36
N ILE A 77 2.17 5.43 -7.60
CA ILE A 77 2.13 5.47 -6.13
C ILE A 77 1.93 6.93 -5.66
N ILE A 78 0.95 7.13 -4.79
CA ILE A 78 0.59 8.42 -4.20
C ILE A 78 1.22 8.55 -2.82
N SER A 79 1.06 7.55 -1.97
CA SER A 79 1.60 7.51 -0.61
C SER A 79 1.98 6.08 -0.20
N ILE A 80 2.90 6.01 0.76
CA ILE A 80 3.25 4.77 1.45
C ILE A 80 3.28 5.11 2.92
N GLU A 81 2.45 4.43 3.69
CA GLU A 81 2.27 4.66 5.11
C GLU A 81 2.68 3.38 5.85
N LYS A 82 3.51 3.55 6.87
CA LYS A 82 3.93 2.48 7.77
C LYS A 82 3.20 2.70 9.09
N GLU A 83 2.34 1.78 9.46
CA GLU A 83 1.60 1.83 10.72
C GLU A 83 2.24 0.88 11.73
N THR A 84 2.07 1.14 13.04
CA THR A 84 2.59 0.27 14.10
C THR A 84 1.60 0.07 15.26
N ASP A 85 0.43 -0.51 15.00
CA ASP A 85 -0.55 -0.82 16.06
C ASP A 85 -0.19 -2.10 16.83
N ASP A 86 -0.33 -2.09 18.17
CA ASP A 86 -0.26 -3.26 19.06
C ASP A 86 0.81 -4.33 18.70
N TRP A 87 2.02 -3.88 18.30
CA TRP A 87 3.19 -4.67 17.88
C TRP A 87 3.17 -5.26 16.47
N GLU A 88 2.14 -5.00 15.68
CA GLU A 88 2.07 -5.33 14.26
C GLU A 88 2.57 -4.14 13.43
N ILE A 89 3.30 -4.44 12.36
CA ILE A 89 3.74 -3.43 11.40
C ILE A 89 3.07 -3.78 10.08
N THR A 90 2.34 -2.82 9.55
CA THR A 90 1.76 -2.87 8.22
C THR A 90 2.36 -1.77 7.36
N TYR A 91 2.32 -1.99 6.05
CA TYR A 91 2.66 -0.98 5.06
C TYR A 91 1.49 -0.84 4.10
N GLU A 92 0.78 0.27 4.17
CA GLU A 92 -0.28 0.61 3.22
C GLU A 92 0.30 1.42 2.06
N VAL A 93 0.00 0.98 0.84
CA VAL A 93 0.47 1.60 -0.41
C VAL A 93 -0.74 2.02 -1.22
N GLU A 94 -0.91 3.32 -1.34
CA GLU A 94 -1.96 3.94 -2.14
C GLU A 94 -1.43 4.31 -3.52
N LEU A 95 -2.15 3.91 -4.57
CA LEU A 95 -1.87 4.24 -5.95
C LEU A 95 -3.04 5.00 -6.57
N ARG A 96 -2.78 5.65 -7.71
CA ARG A 96 -3.83 6.28 -8.50
C ARG A 96 -4.93 5.30 -8.87
N LYS A 97 -6.11 5.89 -9.11
CA LYS A 97 -7.35 5.17 -9.38
C LYS A 97 -7.78 4.36 -8.15
N ASP A 98 -7.56 4.86 -6.94
CA ASP A 98 -8.08 4.25 -5.71
C ASP A 98 -7.70 2.77 -5.60
N ILE A 99 -6.44 2.45 -5.91
CA ILE A 99 -5.88 1.10 -5.75
C ILE A 99 -5.03 1.13 -4.47
N SER A 100 -5.31 0.23 -3.54
CA SER A 100 -4.54 0.10 -2.30
C SER A 100 -3.99 -1.31 -2.14
N ILE A 101 -2.79 -1.42 -1.56
CA ILE A 101 -2.18 -2.69 -1.19
C ILE A 101 -1.61 -2.56 0.21
N THR A 102 -2.04 -3.44 1.10
CA THR A 102 -1.52 -3.53 2.47
C THR A 102 -0.57 -4.70 2.56
N PHE A 103 0.65 -4.48 3.06
CA PHE A 103 1.64 -5.52 3.30
C PHE A 103 1.89 -5.72 4.80
N ASP A 104 2.23 -6.95 5.17
CA ASP A 104 2.77 -7.26 6.49
C ASP A 104 4.23 -6.77 6.66
N ALA A 105 4.77 -6.93 7.87
CA ALA A 105 6.13 -6.58 8.22
C ALA A 105 7.21 -7.26 7.34
N ASP A 106 6.90 -8.43 6.75
CA ASP A 106 7.79 -9.20 5.87
C ASP A 106 7.64 -8.81 4.38
N GLY A 107 6.69 -7.93 4.05
CA GLY A 107 6.36 -7.51 2.70
C GLY A 107 5.46 -8.48 1.93
N GLN A 108 4.73 -9.35 2.60
CA GLN A 108 3.68 -10.17 1.98
C GLN A 108 2.39 -9.36 1.98
N TRP A 109 1.65 -9.36 0.87
CA TRP A 109 0.38 -8.66 0.84
C TRP A 109 -0.62 -9.35 1.78
N ILE A 110 -1.33 -8.53 2.54
CA ILE A 110 -2.50 -8.88 3.36
C ILE A 110 -3.75 -8.57 2.57
N GLU A 111 -3.79 -7.40 1.93
CA GLU A 111 -4.91 -6.90 1.15
C GLU A 111 -4.43 -6.34 -0.18
N ILE A 112 -5.19 -6.60 -1.24
CA ILE A 112 -5.10 -5.90 -2.52
C ILE A 112 -6.52 -5.47 -2.88
N ASP A 113 -6.78 -4.16 -2.87
CA ASP A 113 -8.02 -3.57 -3.39
C ASP A 113 -7.69 -2.83 -4.68
N CYS A 114 -8.11 -3.39 -5.81
CA CYS A 114 -7.95 -2.76 -7.13
C CYS A 114 -9.13 -1.86 -7.49
N ASN A 115 -9.98 -1.50 -6.54
CA ASN A 115 -11.33 -0.96 -6.69
C ASN A 115 -12.25 -1.87 -7.51
N ARG A 116 -13.56 -1.63 -7.42
CA ARG A 116 -14.59 -2.40 -8.16
C ARG A 116 -14.50 -2.36 -9.69
N THR A 117 -13.63 -1.54 -10.26
CA THR A 117 -13.51 -1.32 -11.71
C THR A 117 -12.23 -1.87 -12.33
N ASN A 118 -11.23 -2.28 -11.53
CA ASN A 118 -10.02 -2.91 -12.06
C ASN A 118 -9.83 -4.30 -11.44
N PRO A 119 -9.40 -5.30 -12.23
CA PRO A 119 -9.13 -6.62 -11.70
C PRO A 119 -7.82 -6.64 -10.90
N VAL A 120 -7.79 -7.43 -9.83
CA VAL A 120 -6.54 -7.86 -9.20
C VAL A 120 -5.72 -8.64 -10.24
N PRO A 121 -4.40 -8.37 -10.37
CA PRO A 121 -3.53 -9.16 -11.23
C PRO A 121 -3.67 -10.65 -10.93
N ALA A 122 -4.04 -11.45 -11.94
CA ALA A 122 -4.41 -12.86 -11.74
C ALA A 122 -3.31 -13.70 -11.08
N SER A 123 -2.04 -13.32 -11.23
CA SER A 123 -0.89 -13.98 -10.57
C SER A 123 -0.83 -13.76 -9.06
N LEU A 124 -1.52 -12.75 -8.54
CA LEU A 124 -1.62 -12.46 -7.11
C LEU A 124 -2.81 -13.17 -6.45
N VAL A 125 -3.75 -13.70 -7.24
CA VAL A 125 -4.87 -14.48 -6.72
C VAL A 125 -4.49 -15.97 -6.67
N PRO A 126 -4.68 -16.68 -5.54
CA PRO A 126 -4.47 -18.12 -5.47
C PRO A 126 -5.24 -18.88 -6.56
N GLU A 127 -4.58 -19.80 -7.26
CA GLU A 127 -5.13 -20.50 -8.43
C GLU A 127 -6.48 -21.16 -8.15
N LYS A 128 -6.65 -21.72 -6.95
CA LYS A 128 -7.89 -22.38 -6.53
C LYS A 128 -9.07 -21.41 -6.33
N ILE A 129 -8.81 -20.20 -5.85
CA ILE A 129 -9.83 -19.12 -5.78
C ILE A 129 -10.20 -18.70 -7.19
N MET A 130 -9.20 -18.45 -8.05
CA MET A 130 -9.43 -18.01 -9.43
C MET A 130 -10.24 -19.05 -10.23
N ALA A 131 -9.95 -20.34 -10.06
CA ALA A 131 -10.72 -21.43 -10.64
C ALA A 131 -12.17 -21.43 -10.14
N TYR A 132 -12.39 -21.28 -8.84
CA TYR A 132 -13.75 -21.21 -8.28
C TYR A 132 -14.55 -20.03 -8.86
N VAL A 133 -13.95 -18.84 -8.93
CA VAL A 133 -14.60 -17.64 -9.51
C VAL A 133 -14.94 -17.87 -10.98
N THR A 134 -14.02 -18.45 -11.75
CA THR A 134 -14.24 -18.75 -13.17
C THR A 134 -15.41 -19.72 -13.38
N ASP A 135 -15.48 -20.78 -12.58
CA ASP A 135 -16.47 -21.85 -12.72
C ASP A 135 -17.87 -21.46 -12.20
N ASN A 136 -17.94 -20.62 -11.15
CA ASN A 136 -19.19 -20.35 -10.44
C ASN A 136 -19.71 -18.92 -10.65
N HIS A 137 -18.84 -17.98 -11.00
CA HIS A 137 -19.13 -16.55 -11.13
C HIS A 137 -18.61 -15.99 -12.46
N SER A 138 -18.75 -16.77 -13.54
CA SER A 138 -18.29 -16.41 -14.88
C SER A 138 -18.71 -14.99 -15.30
N GLY A 139 -17.78 -14.23 -15.87
CA GLY A 139 -18.01 -12.86 -16.31
C GLY A 139 -17.85 -11.80 -15.21
N ASN A 140 -17.42 -12.20 -14.01
CA ASN A 140 -16.99 -11.27 -12.96
C ASN A 140 -15.49 -11.47 -12.71
N ASP A 141 -14.81 -10.37 -12.41
CA ASP A 141 -13.40 -10.34 -12.08
C ASP A 141 -13.23 -10.25 -10.57
N VAL A 142 -12.10 -10.73 -10.04
CA VAL A 142 -11.70 -10.46 -8.65
C VAL A 142 -11.20 -9.01 -8.57
N THR A 143 -11.81 -8.18 -7.74
CA THR A 143 -11.48 -6.76 -7.57
C THR A 143 -10.81 -6.46 -6.24
N LYS A 144 -11.09 -7.26 -5.21
CA LYS A 144 -10.37 -7.22 -3.94
C LYS A 144 -10.07 -8.64 -3.44
N ILE A 145 -8.91 -8.82 -2.81
CA ILE A 145 -8.57 -10.03 -2.04
C ILE A 145 -7.88 -9.63 -0.74
N GLU A 146 -8.34 -10.19 0.37
CA GLU A 146 -7.83 -9.89 1.71
C GLU A 146 -7.66 -11.18 2.52
N LEU A 147 -6.51 -11.33 3.18
CA LEU A 147 -6.31 -12.31 4.25
C LEU A 147 -6.63 -11.63 5.59
N THR A 148 -7.84 -11.86 6.10
CA THR A 148 -8.30 -11.24 7.35
C THR A 148 -7.47 -11.72 8.56
N ASP A 149 -7.50 -10.97 9.66
CA ASP A 149 -6.84 -11.35 10.93
C ASP A 149 -7.37 -12.67 11.53
N ARG A 150 -8.60 -13.02 11.16
CA ARG A 150 -9.22 -14.32 11.52
C ARG A 150 -8.66 -15.47 10.68
N GLY A 151 -7.87 -15.14 9.66
CA GLY A 151 -7.17 -16.02 8.75
C GLY A 151 -8.08 -16.77 7.80
N TYR A 152 -9.13 -16.12 7.30
CA TYR A 152 -9.83 -16.56 6.10
C TYR A 152 -9.61 -15.52 5.00
N TYR A 153 -9.76 -15.94 3.74
CA TYR A 153 -9.70 -15.04 2.61
C TYR A 153 -11.08 -14.47 2.33
N GLU A 154 -11.14 -13.16 2.18
CA GLU A 154 -12.29 -12.43 1.65
C GLU A 154 -11.97 -11.97 0.23
N VAL A 155 -12.88 -12.22 -0.70
CA VAL A 155 -12.69 -11.95 -2.13
C VAL A 155 -13.90 -11.20 -2.64
N GLU A 156 -13.70 -9.95 -3.06
CA GLU A 156 -14.74 -9.16 -3.70
C GLU A 156 -14.68 -9.34 -5.21
N LEU A 157 -15.85 -9.48 -5.84
CA LEU A 157 -15.99 -9.54 -7.29
C LEU A 157 -16.48 -8.20 -7.86
N SER A 158 -16.25 -7.98 -9.15
CA SER A 158 -16.66 -6.76 -9.87
C SER A 158 -18.17 -6.47 -9.88
N ASN A 159 -19.01 -7.46 -9.56
CA ASN A 159 -20.46 -7.26 -9.35
C ASN A 159 -20.84 -6.92 -7.89
N GLY A 160 -19.85 -6.79 -7.01
CA GLY A 160 -20.00 -6.48 -5.60
C GLY A 160 -20.30 -7.66 -4.68
N LEU A 161 -20.20 -8.89 -5.18
CA LEU A 161 -20.36 -10.08 -4.35
C LEU A 161 -19.08 -10.36 -3.56
N GLU A 162 -19.22 -10.62 -2.27
CA GLU A 162 -18.11 -11.03 -1.39
C GLU A 162 -18.14 -12.54 -1.16
N LEU A 163 -17.00 -13.19 -1.40
CA LEU A 163 -16.81 -14.62 -1.25
C LEU A 163 -15.79 -14.89 -0.13
N ILE A 164 -16.12 -15.84 0.74
CA ILE A 164 -15.26 -16.21 1.86
C ILE A 164 -14.66 -17.60 1.60
N PHE A 165 -13.34 -17.71 1.72
CA PHE A 165 -12.58 -18.96 1.58
C PHE A 165 -11.77 -19.27 2.83
N ASP A 166 -11.56 -20.56 3.15
CA ASP A 166 -10.63 -20.95 4.21
C ASP A 166 -9.15 -20.76 3.81
N ARG A 167 -8.22 -21.05 4.73
CA ARG A 167 -6.76 -20.98 4.48
C ARG A 167 -6.24 -21.93 3.41
N ASP A 168 -6.99 -22.99 3.12
CA ASP A 168 -6.69 -23.96 2.06
C ASP A 168 -7.41 -23.60 0.75
N PHE A 169 -7.96 -22.37 0.67
CA PHE A 169 -8.69 -21.82 -0.47
C PHE A 169 -9.96 -22.59 -0.84
N ASN A 170 -10.57 -23.31 0.09
CA ASN A 170 -11.90 -23.88 -0.11
C ASN A 170 -12.96 -22.81 0.12
N PHE A 171 -13.92 -22.72 -0.78
CA PHE A 171 -15.08 -21.85 -0.61
C PHE A 171 -15.88 -22.23 0.64
N ILE A 172 -16.21 -21.25 1.47
CA ILE A 172 -17.04 -21.39 2.67
C ILE A 172 -18.45 -20.87 2.42
N ARG A 173 -18.57 -19.58 2.06
CA ARG A 173 -19.86 -18.89 1.92
C ARG A 173 -19.72 -17.60 1.10
N ILE A 174 -20.87 -17.03 0.75
CA ILE A 174 -21.01 -15.65 0.31
C ILE A 174 -21.29 -14.78 1.55
N ASP A 175 -20.66 -13.62 1.67
CA ASP A 175 -21.05 -12.58 2.62
C ASP A 175 -21.99 -11.56 1.97
N ARG A 176 -22.89 -10.96 2.77
CA ARG A 176 -23.96 -10.07 2.30
C ARG A 176 -24.16 -8.87 3.20
#